data_AF-A0A2J4JS07-F1
#
_entry.id   AF-A0A2J4JS07-F1
#
_cell.length_a   1.000
_cell.length_b   1.000
_cell.length_c   1.000
_cell.angle_alpha   90.00
_cell.angle_beta   90.00
_cell.angle_gamma   90.00
#
_symmetry.space_group_name_H-M   'P 1'
#
loop_
_entity.id
_entity.type
_entity.pdbx_description
1 polymer ?
#
loop_
_entity_poly.entity_id
_entity_poly.type
_entity_poly.pdbx_seq_one_letter_code
_entity_poly.pdbx_strand_id
1 'polypeptide(L)'
;MLNKLYEQDKDLHVANYVAYGKTADHKLYADEGYKETVTKAEIEDAFVKGRLMIVEGANYLVPVAFGATGAITVVTGETVKTQAWAASAEK
;
A
#
# COMPACT_ATOMS: atom_id res chain seq x y z
N MET A 1 1.33 28.09 -5.92
CA MET A 1 1.23 27.40 -4.62
C MET A 1 1.05 25.91 -4.89
N LEU A 2 1.58 25.05 -4.03
CA LEU A 2 1.39 23.59 -4.13
C LEU A 2 -0.01 23.18 -3.64
N ASN A 3 -0.51 22.05 -4.12
CA ASN A 3 -1.72 21.43 -3.60
C ASN A 3 -1.49 20.97 -2.16
N LYS A 4 -2.48 21.19 -1.29
CA LYS A 4 -2.44 20.77 0.11
C LYS A 4 -3.20 19.46 0.25
N LEU A 5 -2.58 18.48 0.89
CA LEU A 5 -3.24 17.27 1.37
C LEU A 5 -3.36 17.40 2.88
N TYR A 6 -4.59 17.30 3.37
CA TYR A 6 -4.88 17.43 4.80
C TYR A 6 -5.02 16.04 5.41
N GLU A 7 -4.59 15.93 6.67
CA GLU A 7 -5.07 14.86 7.53
C GLU A 7 -6.58 15.02 7.74
N GLN A 8 -7.26 13.89 7.89
CA GLN A 8 -8.67 13.78 8.20
C GLN A 8 -8.83 13.29 9.64
N ASP A 9 -10.03 13.41 10.21
CA ASP A 9 -10.32 12.92 11.57
C ASP A 9 -9.96 11.44 11.75
N LYS A 10 -10.14 10.62 10.68
CA LYS A 10 -9.75 9.21 10.65
C LYS A 10 -8.23 8.96 10.71
N ASP A 11 -7.43 9.99 10.44
CA ASP A 11 -5.97 9.92 10.45
C ASP A 11 -5.40 10.37 11.82
N LEU A 12 -6.24 10.83 12.76
CA LEU A 12 -5.81 11.33 14.06
C LEU A 12 -5.08 10.22 14.86
N HIS A 13 -3.85 10.50 15.26
CA HIS A 13 -2.93 9.56 15.93
C HIS A 13 -2.55 8.31 15.10
N VAL A 14 -2.88 8.27 13.81
CA VAL A 14 -2.48 7.18 12.91
C VAL A 14 -1.10 7.48 12.34
N ALA A 15 -0.09 6.70 12.75
CA ALA A 15 1.25 6.81 12.20
C ALA A 15 1.30 6.30 10.74
N ASN A 16 0.80 5.08 10.52
CA ASN A 16 0.76 4.42 9.22
C ASN A 16 -0.53 3.60 9.05
N TYR A 17 -0.98 3.48 7.81
CA TYR A 17 -1.93 2.49 7.34
C TYR A 17 -1.18 1.26 6.85
N VAL A 18 -1.54 0.09 7.38
CA VAL A 18 -0.90 -1.17 7.03
C VAL A 18 -1.79 -1.93 6.06
N ALA A 19 -1.21 -2.44 4.98
CA ALA A 19 -1.84 -3.39 4.08
C ALA A 19 -0.96 -4.64 3.93
N TYR A 20 -1.58 -5.80 3.73
CA TYR A 20 -0.89 -7.08 3.66
C TYR A 20 -0.78 -7.55 2.22
N GLY A 21 0.45 -7.68 1.72
CA GLY A 21 0.75 -8.11 0.36
C GLY A 21 0.79 -9.62 0.25
N LYS A 22 -0.09 -10.19 -0.57
CA LYS A 22 -0.10 -11.63 -0.86
C LYS A 22 0.74 -11.92 -2.11
N THR A 23 1.86 -12.60 -1.93
CA THR A 23 2.82 -12.89 -3.02
C THR A 23 2.20 -13.66 -4.18
N ALA A 24 1.20 -14.52 -3.93
CA ALA A 24 0.61 -15.38 -4.95
C ALA A 24 -0.22 -14.64 -6.01
N ASP A 25 -0.85 -13.52 -5.66
CA ASP A 25 -1.71 -12.73 -6.57
C ASP A 25 -1.29 -11.26 -6.69
N HIS A 26 -0.27 -10.84 -5.95
CA HIS A 26 0.22 -9.47 -5.89
C HIS A 26 -0.86 -8.45 -5.54
N LYS A 27 -1.80 -8.84 -4.66
CA LYS A 27 -2.85 -7.97 -4.14
C LYS A 27 -2.58 -7.59 -2.69
N LEU A 28 -3.08 -6.42 -2.31
CA LEU A 28 -3.09 -5.91 -0.94
C LEU A 28 -4.41 -6.24 -0.26
N TYR A 29 -4.35 -6.56 1.02
CA TYR A 29 -5.49 -6.90 1.88
C TYR A 29 -5.42 -6.10 3.19
N ALA A 30 -6.55 -5.99 3.88
CA ALA A 30 -6.66 -5.26 5.14
C ALA A 30 -6.17 -6.10 6.34
N ASP A 31 -6.15 -7.43 6.22
CA ASP A 31 -5.69 -8.35 7.24
C ASP A 31 -4.64 -9.34 6.72
N GLU A 32 -3.83 -9.87 7.64
CA GLU A 32 -2.79 -10.85 7.36
C GLU A 32 -3.33 -12.18 6.82
N GLY A 33 -4.59 -12.51 7.13
CA GLY A 33 -5.29 -13.69 6.63
C GLY A 33 -5.81 -13.55 5.20
N TYR A 34 -5.65 -12.38 4.58
CA TYR A 34 -6.09 -12.06 3.22
C TYR A 34 -7.59 -12.27 2.98
N LYS A 35 -8.41 -11.94 3.99
CA LYS A 35 -9.88 -12.10 3.97
C LYS A 35 -10.61 -10.78 3.76
N GLU A 36 -10.14 -9.73 4.40
CA GLU A 36 -10.65 -8.37 4.30
C GLU A 36 -10.01 -7.67 3.11
N THR A 37 -10.85 -7.19 2.21
CA THR A 37 -10.38 -6.53 1.00
C THR A 37 -10.12 -5.05 1.26
N VAL A 38 -9.24 -4.47 0.44
CA VAL A 38 -9.01 -3.02 0.38
C VAL A 38 -9.31 -2.54 -1.03
N THR A 39 -9.80 -1.31 -1.13
CA THR A 39 -10.05 -0.63 -2.40
C THR A 39 -8.80 0.10 -2.88
N LYS A 40 -8.75 0.38 -4.19
CA LYS A 40 -7.67 1.20 -4.76
C LYS A 40 -7.62 2.60 -4.14
N ALA A 41 -8.78 3.17 -3.83
CA ALA A 41 -8.88 4.52 -3.26
C ALA A 41 -8.29 4.61 -1.85
N GLU A 42 -8.48 3.59 -1.01
CA GLU A 42 -7.88 3.54 0.32
C GLU A 42 -6.36 3.43 0.26
N ILE A 43 -5.84 2.59 -0.65
CA ILE A 43 -4.39 2.46 -0.87
C ILE A 43 -3.82 3.79 -1.39
N GLU A 44 -4.51 4.44 -2.32
CA GLU A 44 -4.10 5.74 -2.87
C GLU A 44 -4.08 6.83 -1.81
N ASP A 45 -5.13 6.94 -0.99
CA ASP A 45 -5.23 7.90 0.13
C ASP A 45 -4.06 7.73 1.12
N ALA A 46 -3.79 6.49 1.54
CA ALA A 46 -2.67 6.18 2.42
C ALA A 46 -1.31 6.51 1.76
N PHE A 47 -1.15 6.23 0.47
CA PHE A 47 0.08 6.49 -0.27
C PHE A 47 0.37 7.99 -0.41
N VAL A 48 -0.60 8.79 -0.88
CA VAL A 48 -0.39 10.23 -1.13
C VAL A 48 -0.14 11.02 0.16
N LYS A 49 -0.62 10.51 1.30
CA LYS A 49 -0.32 11.04 2.63
C LYS A 49 1.04 10.58 3.19
N GLY A 50 1.74 9.69 2.49
CA GLY A 50 3.03 9.15 2.90
C GLY A 50 2.95 8.18 4.09
N ARG A 51 1.80 7.52 4.27
CA ARG A 51 1.50 6.67 5.45
C ARG A 51 1.22 5.22 5.12
N LEU A 52 1.38 4.80 3.86
CA LEU A 52 1.17 3.41 3.47
C LEU A 52 2.41 2.56 3.80
N MET A 53 2.20 1.49 4.57
CA MET A 53 3.16 0.43 4.83
C MET A 53 2.59 -0.90 4.32
N ILE A 54 3.38 -1.63 3.53
CA ILE A 54 2.99 -2.95 3.03
C ILE A 54 3.76 -4.01 3.81
N VAL A 55 3.06 -4.98 4.38
CA VAL A 55 3.64 -6.15 5.03
C VAL A 55 3.58 -7.33 4.07
N GLU A 56 4.73 -7.90 3.73
CA GLU A 56 4.84 -9.14 2.93
C GLU A 56 5.64 -10.16 3.73
N GLY A 57 4.94 -11.07 4.41
CA GLY A 57 5.55 -12.00 5.37
C GLY A 57 6.29 -11.24 6.48
N ALA A 58 7.61 -11.42 6.59
CA ALA A 58 8.45 -10.73 7.56
C ALA A 58 8.95 -9.34 7.10
N ASN A 59 8.65 -8.93 5.86
CA ASN A 59 9.17 -7.70 5.28
C ASN A 59 8.18 -6.55 5.47
N TYR A 60 8.72 -5.38 5.82
CA TYR A 60 8.00 -4.10 5.86
C TYR A 60 8.48 -3.24 4.70
N LEU A 61 7.59 -2.94 3.78
CA LEU A 61 7.89 -2.27 2.52
C LEU A 61 7.21 -0.89 2.50
N VAL A 62 7.98 0.13 2.14
CA VAL A 62 7.46 1.47 1.85
C VAL A 62 7.33 1.61 0.33
N PRO A 63 6.13 1.88 -0.19
CA PRO A 63 5.96 2.09 -1.63
C PRO A 63 6.71 3.34 -2.10
N VAL A 64 7.36 3.22 -3.26
CA VAL A 64 8.15 4.29 -3.89
C VAL A 64 7.39 5.00 -5.02
N ALA A 65 6.30 4.39 -5.50
CA ALA A 65 5.44 4.96 -6.53
C ALA A 65 4.02 4.39 -6.41
N PHE A 66 3.07 5.09 -7.04
CA PHE A 66 1.70 4.61 -7.23
C PHE A 66 1.33 4.76 -8.70
N GLY A 67 1.06 3.64 -9.36
CA GLY A 67 0.81 3.56 -10.80
C GLY A 67 -0.63 3.17 -11.15
N ALA A 68 -0.84 2.83 -12.43
CA ALA A 68 -2.16 2.41 -12.93
C ALA A 68 -2.73 1.21 -12.14
N THR A 69 -1.87 0.24 -11.80
CA THR A 69 -2.23 -0.99 -11.08
C THR A 69 -2.40 -0.75 -9.57
N GLY A 70 -1.61 0.14 -8.97
CA GLY A 70 -1.61 0.43 -7.54
C GLY A 70 -0.21 0.79 -7.02
N ALA A 71 0.07 0.46 -5.75
CA ALA A 71 1.33 0.79 -5.09
C ALA A 71 2.50 -0.03 -5.67
N ILE A 72 3.69 0.56 -5.72
CA ILE A 72 4.90 -0.08 -6.25
C ILE A 72 5.98 -0.05 -5.18
N THR A 73 6.55 -1.21 -4.84
CA THR A 73 7.67 -1.35 -3.91
C THR A 73 8.93 -1.80 -4.63
N VAL A 74 10.07 -1.64 -3.96
CA VAL A 74 11.35 -2.23 -4.38
C VAL A 74 11.51 -3.58 -3.68
N VAL A 75 11.89 -4.61 -4.45
CA VAL A 75 12.23 -5.94 -3.94
C VAL A 75 13.75 -6.01 -3.76
N THR A 76 14.20 -6.46 -2.59
CA THR A 76 15.62 -6.63 -2.28
C THR A 76 16.21 -7.83 -3.01
N GLY A 77 17.41 -7.66 -3.58
CA GLY A 77 18.17 -8.70 -4.28
C GLY A 77 19.43 -8.13 -4.93
N GLU A 78 20.25 -8.97 -5.58
CA GLU A 78 21.49 -8.53 -6.27
C GLU A 78 21.21 -7.53 -7.41
N THR A 79 20.02 -7.60 -8.00
CA THR A 79 19.50 -6.61 -8.96
C THR A 79 18.23 -6.00 -8.41
N VAL A 80 18.16 -4.66 -8.41
CA VAL A 80 16.96 -3.92 -7.99
C VAL A 80 15.80 -4.29 -8.92
N LYS A 81 14.74 -4.82 -8.32
CA LYS A 81 13.47 -5.10 -9.01
C LYS A 81 12.35 -4.35 -8.32
N THR A 82 11.25 -4.14 -9.03
CA THR A 82 10.04 -3.51 -8.50
C THR A 82 8.88 -4.49 -8.51
N GLN A 83 8.00 -4.39 -7.51
CA GLN A 83 6.75 -5.14 -7.43
C GLN A 83 5.58 -4.17 -7.47
N ALA A 84 4.63 -4.40 -8.37
CA ALA A 84 3.35 -3.69 -8.37
C ALA A 84 2.33 -4.47 -7.54
N TRP A 85 1.57 -3.75 -6.73
CA TRP A 85 0.54 -4.29 -5.84
C TRP A 85 -0.82 -3.71 -6.22
N ALA A 86 -1.78 -4.59 -6.49
CA ALA A 86 -3.16 -4.21 -6.80
C ALA A 86 -4.06 -4.22 -5.55
N ALA A 87 -5.20 -3.54 -5.61
CA ALA A 87 -6.26 -3.70 -4.63
C ALA A 87 -6.86 -5.12 -4.69
N SER A 88 -7.28 -5.65 -3.54
CA SER A 88 -7.97 -6.94 -3.47
C SER A 88 -9.45 -6.85 -3.83
N ALA A 89 -10.10 -5.72 -3.54
CA ALA A 89 -11.47 -5.48 -3.98
C ALA A 89 -11.53 -5.35 -5.51
N GLU A 90 -12.51 -6.02 -6.12
CA GLU A 90 -12.82 -5.82 -7.55
C GLU A 90 -13.41 -4.41 -7.76
N LYS A 91 -13.16 -3.84 -8.95
CA LYS A 91 -13.63 -2.49 -9.32
C LYS A 91 -15.15 -2.43 -9.46
#